data_AF-A0A1Y6GF12-F1
#
_entry.id   AF-A0A1Y6GF12-F1
#
_cell.length_a   1.000
_cell.length_b   1.000
_cell.length_c   1.000
_cell.angle_alpha   90.00
_cell.angle_beta   90.00
_cell.angle_gamma   90.00
#
_symmetry.space_group_name_H-M   'P 1'
#
loop_
_entity.id
_entity.type
_entity.pdbx_description
1 polymer ?
#
loop_
_entity_poly.entity_id
_entity_poly.type
_entity_poly.pdbx_seq_one_letter_code
_entity_poly.pdbx_strand_id
1 'polypeptide(L)'
;MNLDSKNLIRWGIPGWMLLAILISYFTISDYGAVKSFIFSKDVPIIVSSITLFIGTGIIIGNLIHQISLSFGFIIWINKNKYFKNEYEMDLKMIKNQFGKEIQRIYSYRLGNVHALRVLSTSLFLSLLILVILSLTITFSIRIGILLLIVLGLNCIVFYNWFYFQNNLNYFIKKIKSDFEL
;
A
#
# COMPACT_ATOMS: atom_id res chain seq x y z
N MET A 1 21.78 -6.65 1.25
CA MET A 1 20.55 -6.15 0.61
C MET A 1 20.74 -4.66 0.39
N ASN A 2 20.99 -4.20 -0.84
CA ASN A 2 21.17 -2.77 -1.10
C ASN A 2 19.86 -2.07 -0.78
N LEU A 3 19.87 -1.19 0.23
CA LEU A 3 18.77 -0.29 0.56
C LEU A 3 18.68 0.78 -0.52
N ASP A 4 18.15 0.41 -1.68
CA ASP A 4 17.81 1.38 -2.70
C ASP A 4 16.74 2.32 -2.12
N SER A 5 17.03 3.62 -2.10
CA SER A 5 16.13 4.69 -1.65
C SER A 5 14.75 4.59 -2.31
N LYS A 6 14.69 4.08 -3.54
CA LYS A 6 13.46 3.78 -4.28
C LYS A 6 12.55 2.80 -3.55
N ASN A 7 13.10 1.80 -2.88
CA ASN A 7 12.33 0.80 -2.13
C ASN A 7 11.82 1.37 -0.81
N LEU A 8 12.61 2.21 -0.12
CA LEU A 8 12.19 2.91 1.10
C LEU A 8 10.99 3.84 0.85
N ILE A 9 11.07 4.66 -0.20
CA ILE A 9 9.96 5.56 -0.57
C ILE A 9 8.72 4.75 -0.93
N ARG A 10 8.89 3.69 -1.73
CA ARG A 10 7.78 2.82 -2.14
C ARG A 10 7.07 2.17 -0.94
N TRP A 11 7.81 1.82 0.09
CA TRP A 11 7.25 1.17 1.28
C TRP A 11 6.70 2.20 2.29
N GLY A 12 7.20 3.44 2.25
CA GLY A 12 6.70 4.56 3.07
C GLY A 12 5.38 5.17 2.58
N ILE A 13 5.10 5.16 1.26
CA ILE A 13 3.88 5.75 0.68
C ILE A 13 2.59 5.30 1.40
N PRO A 14 2.35 4.00 1.64
CA PRO A 14 1.17 3.55 2.38
C PRO A 14 1.08 4.12 3.80
N GLY A 15 2.20 4.24 4.51
CA GLY A 15 2.23 4.80 5.86
C GLY A 15 2.02 6.32 5.87
N TRP A 16 2.63 7.05 4.94
CA TRP A 16 2.38 8.48 4.77
C TRP A 16 0.93 8.77 4.37
N MET A 17 0.30 7.90 3.57
CA MET A 17 -1.12 8.05 3.24
C MET A 17 -2.01 7.97 4.49
N LEU A 18 -1.77 6.98 5.35
CA LEU A 18 -2.46 6.86 6.64
C LEU A 18 -2.25 8.11 7.50
N LEU A 19 -0.98 8.53 7.67
CA LEU A 19 -0.64 9.71 8.47
C LEU A 19 -1.27 10.98 7.91
N ALA A 20 -1.28 11.17 6.60
CA ALA A 20 -1.90 12.32 5.95
C ALA A 20 -3.41 12.37 6.20
N ILE A 21 -4.10 11.23 6.15
CA ILE A 21 -5.52 11.13 6.49
C ILE A 21 -5.76 11.47 7.96
N LEU A 22 -4.93 10.95 8.88
CA LEU A 22 -5.03 11.26 10.31
C LEU A 22 -4.81 12.74 10.61
N ILE A 23 -3.77 13.34 10.02
CA ILE A 23 -3.52 14.78 10.14
C ILE A 23 -4.71 15.56 9.60
N SER A 24 -5.29 15.15 8.48
CA SER A 24 -6.49 15.80 7.91
C SER A 24 -7.68 15.74 8.87
N TYR A 25 -7.92 14.59 9.51
CA TYR A 25 -8.96 14.45 10.52
C TYR A 25 -8.74 15.41 11.70
N PHE A 26 -7.54 15.40 12.29
CA PHE A 26 -7.24 16.27 13.43
C PHE A 26 -7.26 17.76 13.04
N THR A 27 -6.89 18.10 11.81
CA THR A 27 -6.96 19.48 11.30
C THR A 27 -8.42 19.96 11.22
N ILE A 28 -9.35 19.08 10.86
CA ILE A 28 -10.79 19.39 10.81
C ILE A 28 -11.40 19.42 12.21
N SER A 29 -10.99 18.51 13.10
CA SER A 29 -11.54 18.38 14.46
C SER A 29 -11.01 19.45 15.42
N ASP A 30 -9.72 19.76 15.38
CA ASP A 30 -9.06 20.75 16.22
C ASP A 30 -7.89 21.39 15.46
N TYR A 31 -8.23 22.38 14.64
CA TYR A 31 -7.26 23.15 13.88
C TYR A 31 -6.24 23.87 14.78
N GLY A 32 -6.64 24.28 15.98
CA GLY A 32 -5.78 25.02 16.91
C GLY A 32 -4.60 24.16 17.38
N ALA A 33 -4.90 22.93 17.82
CA ALA A 33 -3.87 21.98 18.23
C ALA A 33 -2.91 21.65 17.08
N VAL A 34 -3.42 21.31 15.89
CA VAL A 34 -2.55 21.00 14.73
C VAL A 34 -1.70 22.20 14.33
N LYS A 35 -2.26 23.42 14.34
CA LYS A 35 -1.51 24.64 14.02
C LYS A 35 -0.36 24.87 14.99
N SER A 36 -0.58 24.67 16.29
CA SER A 36 0.47 24.82 17.29
C SER A 36 1.60 23.79 17.14
N PHE A 37 1.28 22.58 16.66
CA PHE A 37 2.24 21.49 16.52
C PHE A 37 3.01 21.50 15.19
N ILE A 38 2.32 21.78 14.07
CA ILE A 38 2.90 21.71 12.72
C ILE A 38 3.40 23.08 12.25
N PHE A 39 2.68 24.16 12.59
CA PHE A 39 2.98 25.54 12.15
C PHE A 39 3.50 26.41 13.29
N SER A 40 4.22 25.79 14.25
CA SER A 40 4.96 26.52 15.29
C SER A 40 5.98 27.46 14.64
N LYS A 41 6.25 28.62 15.24
CA LYS A 41 7.34 29.50 14.79
C LYS A 41 8.73 28.95 15.15
N ASP A 42 8.78 27.96 16.03
CA ASP A 42 10.02 27.37 16.52
C ASP A 42 10.56 26.34 15.51
N VAL A 43 11.68 26.70 14.87
CA VAL A 43 12.39 25.85 13.90
C VAL A 43 12.64 24.41 14.42
N PRO A 44 13.06 24.19 15.68
CA PRO A 44 13.28 22.83 16.18
C PRO A 44 12.02 21.96 16.17
N ILE A 45 10.85 22.53 16.45
CA ILE A 45 9.58 21.81 16.45
C ILE A 45 9.21 21.42 15.03
N ILE A 46 9.34 22.33 14.06
CA ILE A 46 9.08 22.04 12.64
C ILE A 46 9.97 20.89 12.15
N VAL A 47 11.28 20.96 12.41
CA VAL A 47 12.24 19.93 11.98
C VAL A 47 11.91 18.58 12.64
N SER A 48 11.56 18.58 13.92
CA SER A 48 11.16 17.37 14.64
C SER A 48 9.88 16.76 14.07
N SER A 49 8.86 17.57 13.79
CA SER A 49 7.59 17.13 13.20
C SER A 49 7.76 16.52 11.81
N ILE A 50 8.59 17.13 10.95
CA ILE A 50 8.90 16.59 9.62
C ILE A 50 9.66 15.26 9.74
N THR A 51 10.66 15.21 10.62
CA THR A 51 11.48 14.01 10.82
C THR A 51 10.62 12.86 11.34
N LEU A 52 9.74 13.13 12.31
CA LEU A 52 8.76 12.18 12.81
C LEU A 52 7.83 11.70 11.71
N PHE A 53 7.31 12.59 10.87
CA PHE A 53 6.41 12.21 9.77
C PHE A 53 7.11 11.27 8.77
N ILE A 54 8.33 11.63 8.33
CA ILE A 54 9.11 10.82 7.39
C ILE A 54 9.42 9.45 7.99
N GLY A 55 10.02 9.42 9.19
CA GLY A 55 10.44 8.17 9.84
C GLY A 55 9.26 7.27 10.19
N THR A 56 8.21 7.84 10.79
CA THR A 56 7.02 7.09 11.21
C THR A 56 6.28 6.52 10.00
N GLY A 57 6.18 7.27 8.90
CA GLY A 57 5.52 6.76 7.70
C GLY A 57 6.24 5.56 7.07
N ILE A 58 7.57 5.52 7.10
CA ILE A 58 8.32 4.33 6.65
C ILE A 58 8.04 3.13 7.57
N ILE A 59 8.08 3.34 8.89
CA ILE A 59 7.83 2.26 9.87
C ILE A 59 6.41 1.72 9.73
N ILE A 60 5.41 2.60 9.75
CA ILE A 60 4.00 2.22 9.59
C ILE A 60 3.77 1.59 8.21
N GLY A 61 4.33 2.15 7.15
CA GLY A 61 4.21 1.62 5.80
C GLY A 61 4.72 0.19 5.68
N ASN A 62 5.86 -0.12 6.31
CA ASN A 62 6.39 -1.48 6.40
C ASN A 62 5.45 -2.42 7.17
N LEU A 63 4.87 -1.97 8.28
CA LEU A 63 3.90 -2.77 9.03
C LEU A 63 2.66 -3.07 8.19
N ILE A 64 2.11 -2.06 7.51
CA ILE A 64 0.97 -2.23 6.60
C ILE A 64 1.33 -3.20 5.47
N HIS A 65 2.56 -3.14 4.95
CA HIS A 65 3.04 -4.09 3.96
C HIS A 65 2.99 -5.53 4.46
N GLN A 66 3.51 -5.80 5.66
CA GLN A 66 3.46 -7.14 6.28
C GLN A 66 2.02 -7.62 6.54
N ILE A 67 1.16 -6.71 7.00
CA ILE A 67 -0.27 -6.98 7.19
C ILE A 67 -0.93 -7.35 5.86
N SER A 68 -0.68 -6.57 4.79
CA SER A 68 -1.25 -6.82 3.47
C SER A 68 -0.80 -8.16 2.87
N LEU A 69 0.44 -8.56 3.11
CA LEU A 69 0.97 -9.87 2.70
C LEU A 69 0.28 -10.98 3.46
N SER A 70 0.09 -10.81 4.77
CA SER A 70 -0.56 -11.81 5.62
C SER A 70 -2.01 -12.05 5.20
N PHE A 71 -2.78 -10.99 4.97
CA PHE A 71 -4.14 -11.12 4.45
C PHE A 71 -4.17 -11.73 3.05
N GLY A 72 -3.29 -11.31 2.14
CA GLY A 72 -3.26 -11.82 0.77
C GLY A 72 -2.80 -13.28 0.64
N PHE A 73 -1.80 -13.72 1.41
CA PHE A 73 -1.14 -15.02 1.24
C PHE A 73 -1.47 -16.05 2.32
N ILE A 74 -1.60 -15.62 3.58
CA ILE A 74 -1.68 -16.58 4.71
C ILE A 74 -3.12 -17.07 4.89
N ILE A 75 -4.10 -16.20 4.67
CA ILE A 75 -5.50 -16.49 5.02
C ILE A 75 -6.32 -16.95 3.79
N TRP A 76 -6.04 -16.41 2.59
CA TRP A 76 -6.95 -16.56 1.44
C TRP A 76 -6.44 -17.50 0.33
N ILE A 77 -5.19 -17.98 0.40
CA ILE A 77 -4.57 -18.78 -0.67
C ILE A 77 -4.12 -20.14 -0.14
N ASN A 78 -4.40 -21.21 -0.91
CA ASN A 78 -3.82 -22.51 -0.66
C ASN A 78 -2.31 -22.46 -0.95
N LYS A 79 -1.51 -22.35 0.13
CA LYS A 79 -0.05 -22.19 0.11
C LYS A 79 0.64 -23.19 -0.82
N ASN A 80 0.24 -24.46 -0.78
CA ASN A 80 0.87 -25.52 -1.58
C ASN A 80 0.66 -25.29 -3.08
N LYS A 81 -0.57 -24.92 -3.48
CA LYS A 81 -0.88 -24.63 -4.89
C LYS A 81 -0.12 -23.39 -5.38
N TYR A 82 0.01 -22.38 -4.52
CA TYR A 82 0.72 -21.15 -4.85
C TYR A 82 2.22 -21.40 -5.04
N PHE A 83 2.88 -22.02 -4.08
CA PHE A 83 4.32 -22.33 -4.17
C PHE A 83 4.64 -23.24 -5.35
N LYS A 84 3.78 -24.23 -5.64
CA LYS A 84 3.94 -25.07 -6.83
C LYS A 84 3.87 -24.25 -8.12
N ASN A 85 2.89 -23.37 -8.25
CA ASN A 85 2.73 -22.51 -9.43
C ASN A 85 3.91 -21.56 -9.61
N GLU A 86 4.44 -20.99 -8.53
CA GLU A 86 5.59 -20.08 -8.57
C GLU A 86 6.86 -20.83 -8.99
N TYR A 87 7.11 -22.00 -8.42
CA TYR A 87 8.21 -22.87 -8.83
C TYR A 87 8.14 -23.31 -10.30
N GLU A 88 6.96 -23.69 -10.79
CA GLU A 88 6.75 -24.02 -12.20
C GLU A 88 7.07 -22.84 -13.12
N MET A 89 6.70 -21.63 -12.72
CA MET A 89 6.99 -20.41 -13.48
C MET A 89 8.49 -20.13 -13.51
N ASP A 90 9.18 -20.28 -12.38
CA ASP A 90 10.63 -20.12 -12.30
C ASP A 90 11.36 -21.13 -13.20
N LEU A 91 10.94 -22.40 -13.19
CA LEU A 91 11.49 -23.42 -14.09
C LEU A 91 11.29 -23.05 -15.57
N LYS A 92 10.11 -22.55 -15.95
CA LYS A 92 9.83 -22.10 -17.32
C LYS A 92 10.71 -20.90 -17.70
N MET A 93 10.97 -19.99 -16.77
CA MET A 93 11.87 -18.85 -17.01
C MET A 93 13.33 -19.32 -17.17
N ILE A 94 13.81 -20.25 -16.34
CA ILE A 94 15.20 -20.72 -16.39
C ILE A 94 15.49 -21.48 -17.70
N LYS A 95 14.55 -22.29 -18.18
CA LYS A 95 14.72 -23.12 -19.38
C LYS A 95 14.64 -22.34 -20.69
N ASN A 96 14.07 -21.14 -20.67
CA ASN A 96 13.76 -20.39 -21.88
C ASN A 96 14.85 -19.34 -22.19
N GLN A 97 15.23 -19.22 -23.46
CA GLN A 97 16.14 -18.18 -23.95
C GLN A 97 15.67 -16.74 -23.63
N PHE A 98 14.35 -16.51 -23.58
CA PHE A 98 13.73 -15.22 -23.20
C PHE A 98 13.45 -15.09 -21.70
N GLY A 99 13.95 -16.02 -20.88
CA GLY A 99 13.67 -16.11 -19.44
C GLY A 99 13.91 -14.82 -18.67
N LYS A 100 15.02 -14.13 -18.93
CA LYS A 100 15.38 -12.86 -18.27
C LYS A 100 14.37 -11.75 -18.57
N GLU A 101 13.86 -11.67 -19.79
CA GLU A 101 12.86 -10.65 -20.17
C GLU A 101 11.51 -10.95 -19.53
N ILE A 102 11.09 -12.22 -19.54
CA ILE A 102 9.87 -12.69 -18.89
C ILE A 102 9.95 -12.38 -17.38
N GLN A 103 11.07 -12.70 -16.73
CA GLN A 103 11.30 -12.41 -15.32
C GLN A 103 11.21 -10.92 -15.02
N ARG A 104 11.80 -10.06 -15.87
CA ARG A 104 11.72 -8.60 -15.71
C ARG A 104 10.28 -8.10 -15.76
N ILE A 105 9.50 -8.54 -16.77
CA ILE A 105 8.09 -8.15 -16.93
C ILE A 105 7.24 -8.68 -15.77
N TYR A 106 7.45 -9.94 -15.39
CA TYR A 106 6.77 -10.57 -14.27
C TYR A 106 7.02 -9.82 -12.96
N SER A 107 8.29 -9.58 -12.62
CA SER A 107 8.70 -8.89 -11.39
C SER A 107 8.14 -7.46 -11.33
N TYR A 108 8.13 -6.77 -12.48
CA TYR A 108 7.52 -5.44 -12.59
C TYR A 108 6.01 -5.47 -12.31
N ARG A 109 5.27 -6.37 -12.97
CA ARG A 109 3.81 -6.50 -12.79
C ARG A 109 3.45 -6.93 -11.37
N LEU A 110 4.14 -7.94 -10.83
CA LEU A 110 3.97 -8.44 -9.46
C LEU A 110 4.24 -7.32 -8.44
N GLY A 111 5.30 -6.55 -8.67
CA GLY A 111 5.60 -5.39 -7.85
C GLY A 111 4.45 -4.38 -7.84
N ASN A 112 3.88 -4.04 -8.99
CA ASN A 112 2.78 -3.07 -9.06
C ASN A 112 1.53 -3.58 -8.31
N VAL A 113 1.22 -4.87 -8.45
CA VAL A 113 0.15 -5.53 -7.70
C VAL A 113 0.37 -5.40 -6.19
N HIS A 114 1.58 -5.71 -5.71
CA HIS A 114 1.88 -5.60 -4.28
C HIS A 114 1.80 -4.16 -3.78
N ALA A 115 2.36 -3.20 -4.53
CA ALA A 115 2.30 -1.78 -4.16
C ALA A 115 0.85 -1.28 -4.02
N LEU A 116 -0.02 -1.60 -4.99
CA LEU A 116 -1.43 -1.22 -4.96
C LEU A 116 -2.21 -1.94 -3.86
N ARG A 117 -1.92 -3.22 -3.60
CA ARG A 117 -2.55 -3.96 -2.49
C ARG A 117 -2.22 -3.33 -1.15
N VAL A 118 -0.96 -2.96 -0.93
CA VAL A 118 -0.52 -2.34 0.33
C VAL A 118 -1.17 -0.98 0.49
N LEU A 119 -1.25 -0.19 -0.58
CA LEU A 119 -1.94 1.11 -0.57
C LEU A 119 -3.44 0.95 -0.28
N SER A 120 -4.11 -0.02 -0.92
CA SER A 120 -5.52 -0.34 -0.66
C SER A 120 -5.73 -0.75 0.80
N THR A 121 -4.84 -1.58 1.35
CA THR A 121 -4.87 -1.98 2.77
C THR A 121 -4.69 -0.77 3.70
N SER A 122 -3.77 0.15 3.37
CA SER A 122 -3.58 1.39 4.11
C SER A 122 -4.83 2.26 4.10
N LEU A 123 -5.45 2.47 2.93
CA LEU A 123 -6.68 3.23 2.82
C LEU A 123 -7.84 2.58 3.56
N PHE A 124 -7.91 1.25 3.57
CA PHE A 124 -8.94 0.52 4.32
C PHE A 124 -8.76 0.69 5.81
N LEU A 125 -7.53 0.55 6.30
CA LEU A 125 -7.19 0.81 7.70
C LEU A 125 -7.46 2.27 8.08
N SER A 126 -7.13 3.21 7.21
CA SER A 126 -7.40 4.64 7.39
C SER A 126 -8.90 4.91 7.52
N LEU A 127 -9.71 4.30 6.65
CA LEU A 127 -11.18 4.41 6.71
C LEU A 127 -11.73 3.86 8.03
N LEU A 128 -11.25 2.68 8.46
CA LEU A 128 -11.65 2.07 9.72
C LEU A 128 -11.31 2.98 10.91
N ILE A 129 -10.09 3.53 10.96
CA ILE A 129 -9.68 4.45 12.02
C ILE A 129 -10.50 5.73 12.00
N LEU A 130 -10.77 6.32 10.82
CA LEU A 130 -11.62 7.51 10.71
C LEU A 130 -13.03 7.26 11.23
N VAL A 131 -13.63 6.11 10.92
CA VAL A 131 -14.96 5.74 11.44
C VAL A 131 -14.92 5.63 12.96
N ILE A 132 -13.91 4.97 13.53
CA ILE A 132 -13.75 4.85 14.98
C ILE A 132 -13.56 6.23 15.65
N LEU A 133 -12.69 7.07 15.11
CA LEU A 133 -12.43 8.42 15.66
C LEU A 133 -13.67 9.30 15.56
N SER A 134 -14.37 9.23 14.43
CA SER A 134 -15.62 9.95 14.20
C SER A 134 -16.74 9.55 15.17
N LEU A 135 -16.77 8.30 15.63
CA LEU A 135 -17.76 7.83 16.61
C LEU A 135 -17.36 8.14 18.06
N THR A 136 -16.05 8.23 18.35
CA THR A 136 -15.55 8.38 19.73
C THR A 136 -15.27 9.83 20.13
N ILE A 137 -14.83 10.70 19.21
CA ILE A 137 -14.42 12.08 19.51
C ILE A 137 -15.53 13.05 19.11
N THR A 138 -15.67 13.33 17.82
CA THR A 138 -16.70 14.24 17.30
C THR A 138 -17.09 13.84 15.88
N PHE A 139 -18.38 13.98 15.56
CA PHE A 139 -18.85 13.94 14.19
C PHE A 139 -19.23 15.34 13.72
N SER A 140 -18.75 15.72 12.54
CA SER A 140 -19.13 16.95 11.87
C SER A 140 -19.35 16.69 10.38
N ILE A 141 -20.11 17.56 9.71
CA ILE A 141 -20.35 17.45 8.26
C ILE A 141 -19.02 17.43 7.49
N ARG A 142 -18.01 18.18 7.94
CA ARG A 142 -16.66 18.21 7.34
C ARG A 142 -15.96 16.86 7.47
N ILE A 143 -16.09 16.19 8.62
CA ILE A 143 -15.59 14.81 8.84
C ILE A 143 -16.35 13.82 7.94
N GLY A 144 -17.67 13.99 7.78
CA GLY A 144 -18.46 13.21 6.83
C GLY A 144 -17.97 13.33 5.39
N ILE A 145 -17.62 14.55 4.94
CA ILE A 145 -17.02 14.78 3.62
C ILE A 145 -15.65 14.07 3.50
N LEU A 146 -14.80 14.17 4.53
CA LEU A 146 -13.51 13.46 4.54
C LEU A 146 -13.69 11.94 4.43
N LEU A 147 -14.64 11.37 5.17
CA LEU A 147 -15.00 9.95 5.08
C LEU A 147 -15.41 9.55 3.67
N LEU A 148 -16.27 10.34 3.01
CA LEU A 148 -16.69 10.08 1.62
C LEU A 148 -15.53 10.16 0.64
N ILE A 149 -14.62 11.13 0.79
CA ILE A 149 -13.41 11.25 -0.05
C ILE A 149 -12.52 10.01 0.13
N VAL A 150 -12.23 9.62 1.38
CA VAL A 150 -11.39 8.46 1.67
C VAL A 150 -12.04 7.17 1.18
N LEU A 151 -13.36 7.03 1.30
CA LEU A 151 -14.11 5.91 0.75
C LEU A 151 -13.99 5.86 -0.78
N GLY A 152 -14.17 6.98 -1.47
CA GLY A 152 -14.01 7.08 -2.92
C GLY A 152 -12.59 6.69 -3.39
N LEU A 153 -11.57 7.22 -2.72
CA LEU A 153 -10.17 6.83 -2.98
C LEU A 153 -9.95 5.33 -2.74
N ASN A 154 -10.55 4.77 -1.68
CA ASN A 154 -10.46 3.34 -1.39
C ASN A 154 -11.03 2.51 -2.54
N CYS A 155 -12.23 2.84 -3.02
CA CYS A 155 -12.86 2.15 -4.15
C CYS A 155 -12.01 2.24 -5.44
N ILE A 156 -11.46 3.41 -5.75
CA ILE A 156 -10.62 3.61 -6.96
C ILE A 156 -9.36 2.75 -6.86
N VAL A 157 -8.64 2.81 -5.74
CA VAL A 157 -7.39 2.05 -5.55
C VAL A 157 -7.67 0.54 -5.52
N PHE A 158 -8.78 0.12 -4.91
CA PHE A 158 -9.21 -1.28 -4.89
C PHE A 158 -9.51 -1.79 -6.31
N TYR A 159 -10.25 -1.02 -7.12
CA TYR A 159 -10.52 -1.36 -8.51
C TYR A 159 -9.22 -1.46 -9.34
N ASN A 160 -8.32 -0.50 -9.17
CA ASN A 160 -7.01 -0.52 -9.82
C ASN A 160 -6.21 -1.75 -9.41
N TRP A 161 -6.16 -2.08 -8.12
CA TRP A 161 -5.49 -3.29 -7.64
C TRP A 161 -6.05 -4.56 -8.33
N PHE A 162 -7.38 -4.68 -8.40
CA PHE A 162 -8.03 -5.81 -9.06
C PHE A 162 -7.68 -5.90 -10.55
N TYR A 163 -7.68 -4.77 -11.27
CA TYR A 163 -7.25 -4.71 -12.67
C TYR A 163 -5.80 -5.21 -12.85
N PHE A 164 -4.87 -4.72 -12.04
CA PHE A 164 -3.46 -5.14 -12.13
C PHE A 164 -3.27 -6.61 -11.77
N GLN A 165 -4.04 -7.13 -10.79
CA GLN A 165 -4.03 -8.55 -10.44
C GLN A 165 -4.50 -9.42 -11.62
N ASN A 166 -5.58 -9.03 -12.30
CA ASN A 166 -6.09 -9.75 -13.47
C ASN A 166 -5.10 -9.70 -14.64
N ASN A 167 -4.46 -8.56 -14.87
CA ASN A 167 -3.43 -8.42 -15.90
C ASN A 167 -2.19 -9.30 -15.61
N LEU A 168 -1.80 -9.44 -14.34
CA LEU A 168 -0.74 -10.37 -13.94
C LEU A 168 -1.17 -11.83 -14.17
N ASN A 169 -2.38 -12.20 -13.75
CA ASN A 169 -2.91 -13.55 -13.95
C ASN A 169 -3.00 -13.92 -15.43
N TYR A 170 -3.45 -12.98 -16.28
CA TYR A 170 -3.48 -13.16 -17.72
C TYR A 170 -2.09 -13.41 -18.30
N PHE A 171 -1.10 -12.61 -17.89
CA PHE A 171 0.29 -12.80 -18.30
C PHE A 171 0.84 -14.16 -17.90
N ILE A 172 0.65 -14.58 -16.65
CA ILE A 172 1.08 -15.90 -16.17
C ILE A 172 0.43 -17.01 -17.01
N LYS A 173 -0.88 -16.93 -17.25
CA LYS A 173 -1.60 -17.92 -18.07
C LYS A 173 -1.06 -17.98 -19.50
N LYS A 174 -0.76 -16.82 -20.10
CA LYS A 174 -0.25 -16.73 -21.46
C LYS A 174 1.16 -17.33 -21.58
N ILE A 175 2.06 -17.03 -20.63
CA ILE A 175 3.38 -17.66 -20.55
C ILE A 175 3.26 -19.18 -20.35
N LYS A 176 2.32 -19.65 -19.53
CA LYS A 176 2.13 -21.09 -19.36
C LYS A 176 1.74 -21.77 -20.68
N SER A 177 0.82 -21.17 -21.44
CA SER A 177 0.34 -21.69 -22.73
C SER A 177 1.37 -21.59 -23.86
N ASP A 178 2.07 -20.47 -23.99
CA ASP A 178 2.96 -20.22 -25.13
C ASP A 178 4.30 -20.98 -25.01
N PHE A 179 4.63 -21.45 -23.79
CA PHE A 179 5.84 -22.21 -23.49
C PHE A 179 5.54 -23.60 -22.90
N GLU A 180 4.35 -24.14 -23.17
CA GLU A 180 4.11 -25.58 -23.14
C GLU A 180 4.71 -26.19 -24.43
N LEU A 181 5.99 -26.57 -24.33
CA LEU A 181 6.64 -27.54 -25.22
C LEU A 181 6.61 -28.90 -24.53
#